data_AF-A0A8T0XTW9-F1
#
_entry.id   AF-A0A8T0XTW9-F1
#
_cell.length_a   1.000
_cell.length_b   1.000
_cell.length_c   1.000
_cell.angle_alpha   90.00
_cell.angle_beta   90.00
_cell.angle_gamma   90.00
#
_symmetry.space_group_name_H-M   'P 1'
#
loop_
_entity.id
_entity.type
_entity.pdbx_description
1 polymer ?
#
loop_
_entity_poly.entity_id
_entity_poly.type
_entity_poly.pdbx_seq_one_letter_code
_entity_poly.pdbx_strand_id
1 'polypeptide(L)'
;MLLDSGSDPDFQDIFGRSPLHWAARVNKPEVVRLLLTKGADVNLRDYRDHTPLLCAASSKNVSVDLFDCLVQHGADIDDRLPNGDTALHIAMKCEQKGTALALLDAGADVMETNRDGYRPVDCTTSTQLQFEIKQAAGDRDVMISYTHSHSQFALKIRDSLERANITSWLDLMDPTGIGGGSVWREEIARGIKNAEVIICLYTEDYPVSEWCLKELALAK
;
A
#
# COMPACT_ATOMS: atom_id res chain seq x y z
N MET A 1 -4.35 -16.45 34.28
CA MET A 1 -4.70 -15.64 33.09
C MET A 1 -6.16 -15.94 32.75
N LEU A 2 -6.99 -14.97 32.35
CA LEU A 2 -8.44 -15.21 32.11
C LEU A 2 -8.71 -16.31 31.08
N LEU A 3 -7.86 -16.39 30.04
CA LEU A 3 -7.93 -17.41 29.00
C LEU A 3 -7.65 -18.83 29.53
N ASP A 4 -6.83 -18.99 30.59
CA ASP A 4 -6.61 -20.30 31.23
C ASP A 4 -7.82 -20.73 32.07
N SER A 5 -8.67 -19.79 32.46
CA SER A 5 -9.94 -20.05 33.15
C SER A 5 -11.10 -20.33 32.19
N GLY A 6 -10.85 -20.51 30.90
CA GLY A 6 -11.86 -20.83 29.89
C GLY A 6 -12.67 -19.62 29.41
N SER A 7 -12.13 -18.41 29.56
CA SER A 7 -12.76 -17.21 28.95
C SER A 7 -12.72 -17.32 27.43
N ASP A 8 -13.83 -16.96 26.78
CA ASP A 8 -13.94 -16.94 25.32
C ASP A 8 -12.98 -15.91 24.72
N PRO A 9 -11.97 -16.32 23.92
CA PRO A 9 -11.02 -15.40 23.30
C PRO A 9 -11.67 -14.49 22.25
N ASP A 10 -12.85 -14.85 21.73
CA ASP A 10 -13.57 -14.13 20.69
C ASP A 10 -14.72 -13.29 21.22
N PHE A 11 -14.87 -13.14 22.54
CA PHE A 11 -15.89 -12.27 23.13
C PHE A 11 -15.84 -10.86 22.51
N GLN A 12 -16.97 -10.37 22.02
CA GLN A 12 -17.07 -9.11 21.29
C GLN A 12 -17.61 -7.97 22.14
N ASP A 13 -17.03 -6.77 21.98
CA ASP A 13 -17.60 -5.54 22.53
C ASP A 13 -18.83 -5.06 21.72
N ILE A 14 -19.39 -3.90 22.09
CA ILE A 14 -20.56 -3.30 21.42
C ILE A 14 -20.34 -2.94 19.94
N PHE A 15 -19.10 -3.00 19.45
CA PHE A 15 -18.75 -2.75 18.06
C PHE A 15 -18.39 -4.03 17.30
N GLY A 16 -18.56 -5.20 17.92
CA GLY A 16 -18.20 -6.49 17.31
C GLY A 16 -16.70 -6.80 17.42
N ARG A 17 -15.93 -6.07 18.24
CA ARG A 17 -14.48 -6.26 18.32
C ARG A 17 -14.11 -7.23 19.42
N SER A 18 -13.35 -8.27 19.05
CA SER A 18 -12.72 -9.18 20.00
C SER A 18 -11.44 -8.59 20.63
N PRO A 19 -10.92 -9.18 21.72
CA PRO A 19 -9.58 -8.87 22.23
C PRO A 19 -8.50 -8.84 21.15
N LEU A 20 -8.59 -9.69 20.13
CA LEU A 20 -7.61 -9.76 19.04
C LEU A 20 -7.61 -8.49 18.17
N HIS A 21 -8.79 -7.92 17.86
CA HIS A 21 -8.90 -6.64 17.17
C HIS A 21 -8.19 -5.52 17.93
N TRP A 22 -8.41 -5.48 19.24
CA TRP A 22 -7.81 -4.47 20.11
C TRP A 22 -6.30 -4.65 20.24
N ALA A 23 -5.83 -5.88 20.44
CA ALA A 23 -4.40 -6.20 20.53
C ALA A 23 -3.65 -5.84 19.24
N ALA A 24 -4.25 -6.12 18.07
CA ALA A 24 -3.72 -5.74 16.77
C ALA A 24 -3.67 -4.22 16.62
N ARG A 25 -4.78 -3.51 16.92
CA ARG A 25 -4.84 -2.05 16.83
C ARG A 25 -3.90 -1.33 17.78
N VAL A 26 -3.65 -1.83 18.99
CA VAL A 26 -2.69 -1.20 19.91
C VAL A 26 -1.25 -1.70 19.73
N ASN A 27 -0.98 -2.45 18.65
CA ASN A 27 0.33 -2.99 18.29
C ASN A 27 0.98 -3.79 19.44
N LYS A 28 0.28 -4.83 19.92
CA LYS A 28 0.75 -5.71 21.00
C LYS A 28 0.98 -7.14 20.47
N PRO A 29 2.11 -7.39 19.78
CA PRO A 29 2.37 -8.68 19.14
C PRO A 29 2.36 -9.86 20.12
N GLU A 30 2.83 -9.67 21.36
CA GLU A 30 2.78 -10.75 22.36
C GLU A 30 1.36 -11.11 22.80
N VAL A 31 0.45 -10.13 22.83
CA VAL A 31 -0.96 -10.37 23.14
C VAL A 31 -1.66 -11.01 21.95
N VAL A 32 -1.33 -10.59 20.72
CA VAL A 32 -1.80 -11.22 19.48
C VAL A 32 -1.39 -12.70 19.45
N ARG A 33 -0.10 -13.02 19.62
CA ARG A 33 0.41 -14.40 19.70
C ARG A 33 -0.31 -15.23 20.74
N LEU A 34 -0.51 -14.68 21.94
CA LEU A 34 -1.19 -15.35 23.03
C LEU A 34 -2.65 -15.68 22.68
N LEU A 35 -3.40 -14.71 22.14
CA LEU A 35 -4.81 -14.89 21.78
C LEU A 35 -4.96 -15.94 20.68
N LEU A 36 -4.13 -15.88 19.64
CA LEU A 36 -4.12 -16.85 18.55
C LEU A 36 -3.79 -18.27 19.04
N THR A 37 -2.80 -18.41 19.93
CA THR A 37 -2.46 -19.71 20.57
C THR A 37 -3.61 -20.26 21.42
N LYS A 38 -4.50 -19.39 21.91
CA LYS A 38 -5.70 -19.75 22.66
C LYS A 38 -6.93 -19.94 21.79
N GLY A 39 -6.78 -19.92 20.47
CA GLY A 39 -7.83 -20.23 19.51
C GLY A 39 -8.73 -19.06 19.14
N ALA A 40 -8.28 -17.81 19.32
CA ALA A 40 -8.99 -16.65 18.78
C ALA A 40 -9.10 -16.74 17.25
N ASP A 41 -10.27 -16.42 16.72
CA ASP A 41 -10.49 -16.36 15.27
C ASP A 41 -9.77 -15.15 14.66
N VAL A 42 -8.72 -15.43 13.89
CA VAL A 42 -7.90 -14.42 13.22
C VAL A 42 -8.67 -13.61 12.16
N ASN A 43 -9.75 -14.17 11.62
CA ASN A 43 -10.55 -13.60 10.54
C ASN A 43 -11.90 -13.05 11.02
N LEU A 44 -12.14 -13.02 12.34
CA LEU A 44 -13.35 -12.45 12.92
C LEU A 44 -13.51 -10.99 12.48
N ARG A 45 -14.69 -10.62 11.99
CA ARG A 45 -14.98 -9.25 11.56
C ARG A 45 -15.76 -8.47 12.62
N ASP A 46 -15.37 -7.21 12.82
CA ASP A 46 -16.17 -6.24 13.57
C ASP A 46 -17.37 -5.72 12.75
N TYR A 47 -18.25 -4.89 13.34
CA TYR A 47 -19.44 -4.38 12.64
C TYR A 47 -19.13 -3.39 11.49
N ARG A 48 -17.85 -3.06 11.27
CA ARG A 48 -17.38 -2.30 10.10
C ARG A 48 -16.58 -3.18 9.15
N ASP A 49 -16.75 -4.50 9.24
CA ASP A 49 -16.06 -5.50 8.44
C ASP A 49 -14.53 -5.51 8.60
N HIS A 50 -13.98 -4.91 9.65
CA HIS A 50 -12.54 -4.98 9.89
C HIS A 50 -12.19 -6.30 10.55
N THR A 51 -11.20 -7.00 10.01
CA THR A 51 -10.47 -8.06 10.71
C THR A 51 -9.44 -7.46 11.67
N PRO A 52 -8.85 -8.25 12.58
CA PRO A 52 -7.71 -7.82 13.36
C PRO A 52 -6.55 -7.26 12.53
N LEU A 53 -6.26 -7.86 11.37
CA LEU A 53 -5.23 -7.41 10.44
C LEU A 53 -5.54 -6.00 9.90
N LEU A 54 -6.77 -5.78 9.44
CA LEU A 54 -7.23 -4.46 8.97
C LEU A 54 -7.24 -3.42 10.10
N CYS A 55 -7.50 -3.81 11.35
CA CYS A 55 -7.39 -2.93 12.51
C CYS A 55 -5.95 -2.49 12.78
N ALA A 56 -4.97 -3.39 12.64
CA ALA A 56 -3.55 -3.05 12.81
C ALA A 56 -3.07 -2.05 11.74
N ALA A 57 -3.59 -2.13 10.51
CA ALA A 57 -3.17 -1.26 9.41
C ALA A 57 -3.36 0.25 9.68
N SER A 58 -4.32 0.62 10.54
CA SER A 58 -4.55 2.02 10.95
C SER A 58 -3.57 2.55 12.00
N SER A 59 -2.74 1.68 12.57
CA SER A 59 -1.86 2.00 13.69
C SER A 59 -0.47 2.39 13.25
N LYS A 60 0.22 3.15 14.09
CA LYS A 60 1.56 3.65 13.79
C LYS A 60 2.65 2.63 14.14
N ASN A 61 3.58 2.42 13.20
CA ASN A 61 4.77 1.58 13.38
C ASN A 61 4.46 0.15 13.83
N VAL A 62 3.47 -0.48 13.20
CA VAL A 62 3.22 -1.92 13.39
C VAL A 62 4.42 -2.69 12.86
N SER A 63 4.89 -3.68 13.62
CA SER A 63 6.01 -4.53 13.22
C SER A 63 5.58 -5.57 12.19
N VAL A 64 6.47 -5.93 11.27
CA VAL A 64 6.27 -7.04 10.33
C VAL A 64 5.90 -8.34 11.07
N ASP A 65 6.55 -8.62 12.22
CA ASP A 65 6.25 -9.76 13.09
C ASP A 65 4.77 -9.90 13.48
N LEU A 66 4.04 -8.78 13.59
CA LEU A 66 2.62 -8.81 13.94
C LEU A 66 1.80 -9.29 12.74
N PHE A 67 2.08 -8.78 11.55
CA PHE A 67 1.43 -9.21 10.31
C PHE A 67 1.80 -10.66 9.98
N ASP A 68 3.08 -11.02 10.06
CA ASP A 68 3.54 -12.40 9.89
C ASP A 68 2.83 -13.35 10.84
N CYS A 69 2.67 -12.97 12.11
CA CYS A 69 1.95 -13.78 13.07
C CYS A 69 0.48 -13.98 12.69
N LEU A 70 -0.20 -12.94 12.22
CA LEU A 70 -1.60 -13.04 11.77
C LEU A 70 -1.71 -13.92 10.51
N VAL A 71 -0.85 -13.70 9.51
CA VAL A 71 -0.80 -14.46 8.26
C VAL A 71 -0.50 -15.94 8.52
N GLN A 72 0.45 -16.25 9.40
CA GLN A 72 0.77 -17.63 9.81
C GLN A 72 -0.42 -18.35 10.46
N HIS A 73 -1.36 -17.62 11.06
CA HIS A 73 -2.57 -18.18 11.64
C HIS A 73 -3.77 -18.16 10.67
N GLY A 74 -3.55 -17.79 9.40
CA GLY A 74 -4.55 -17.84 8.35
C GLY A 74 -5.26 -16.52 8.05
N ALA A 75 -4.73 -15.38 8.50
CA ALA A 75 -5.16 -14.08 7.99
C ALA A 75 -4.75 -13.92 6.52
N ASP A 76 -5.63 -13.36 5.70
CA ASP A 76 -5.29 -12.90 4.37
C ASP A 76 -4.72 -11.46 4.44
N ILE A 77 -3.47 -11.28 3.99
CA ILE A 77 -2.77 -9.99 4.02
C ILE A 77 -3.46 -8.95 3.12
N ASP A 78 -4.14 -9.42 2.06
CA ASP A 78 -4.86 -8.61 1.08
C ASP A 78 -6.39 -8.70 1.28
N ASP A 79 -6.84 -9.09 2.49
CA ASP A 79 -8.26 -9.05 2.84
C ASP A 79 -8.84 -7.66 2.61
N ARG A 80 -10.08 -7.63 2.11
CA ARG A 80 -10.72 -6.40 1.61
C ARG A 80 -11.85 -5.95 2.52
N LEU A 81 -11.90 -4.64 2.73
CA LEU A 81 -13.09 -3.95 3.23
C LEU A 81 -14.20 -3.90 2.17
N PRO A 82 -15.44 -3.56 2.55
CA PRO A 82 -16.54 -3.41 1.60
C PRO A 82 -16.30 -2.36 0.50
N ASN A 83 -15.39 -1.40 0.67
CA ASN A 83 -15.00 -0.47 -0.39
C ASN A 83 -13.83 -0.98 -1.25
N GLY A 84 -13.33 -2.19 -1.00
CA GLY A 84 -12.20 -2.79 -1.68
C GLY A 84 -10.83 -2.39 -1.11
N ASP A 85 -10.77 -1.56 -0.07
CA ASP A 85 -9.48 -1.23 0.56
C ASP A 85 -8.89 -2.46 1.25
N THR A 86 -7.62 -2.74 0.95
CA THR A 86 -6.76 -3.68 1.70
C THR A 86 -6.11 -2.99 2.91
N ALA A 87 -5.37 -3.75 3.72
CA ALA A 87 -4.56 -3.19 4.79
C ALA A 87 -3.58 -2.12 4.29
N LEU A 88 -2.94 -2.34 3.13
CA LEU A 88 -1.99 -1.37 2.58
C LEU A 88 -2.70 -0.08 2.15
N HIS A 89 -3.92 -0.15 1.60
CA HIS A 89 -4.72 1.05 1.34
C HIS A 89 -4.99 1.85 2.61
N ILE A 90 -5.37 1.20 3.71
CA ILE A 90 -5.64 1.85 4.99
C ILE A 90 -4.38 2.54 5.53
N ALA A 91 -3.25 1.84 5.54
CA ALA A 91 -1.98 2.38 6.03
C ALA A 91 -1.55 3.64 5.23
N MET A 92 -1.76 3.62 3.90
CA MET A 92 -1.47 4.75 3.02
C MET A 92 -2.40 5.94 3.27
N LYS A 93 -3.72 5.71 3.38
CA LYS A 93 -4.70 6.76 3.73
C LYS A 93 -4.43 7.40 5.09
N CYS A 94 -3.90 6.62 6.03
CA CYS A 94 -3.56 7.08 7.37
C CYS A 94 -2.14 7.64 7.50
N GLU A 95 -1.37 7.72 6.40
CA GLU A 95 0.02 8.21 6.37
C GLU A 95 0.95 7.44 7.34
N GLN A 96 0.71 6.13 7.52
CA GLN A 96 1.46 5.29 8.43
C GLN A 96 2.62 4.57 7.74
N LYS A 97 3.67 5.33 7.36
CA LYS A 97 4.87 4.82 6.69
C LYS A 97 5.38 3.48 7.24
N GLY A 98 5.68 3.41 8.54
CA GLY A 98 6.27 2.21 9.14
C GLY A 98 5.37 0.99 9.03
N THR A 99 4.07 1.18 9.10
CA THR A 99 3.06 0.12 8.96
C THR A 99 2.89 -0.30 7.51
N ALA A 100 2.91 0.65 6.56
CA ALA A 100 2.85 0.36 5.13
C ALA A 100 4.08 -0.44 4.66
N LEU A 101 5.28 -0.10 5.14
CA LEU A 101 6.49 -0.89 4.88
C LEU A 101 6.40 -2.30 5.49
N ALA A 102 5.93 -2.42 6.73
CA ALA A 102 5.76 -3.72 7.38
C ALA A 102 4.72 -4.62 6.66
N LEU A 103 3.67 -4.03 6.08
CA LEU A 103 2.71 -4.74 5.25
C LEU A 103 3.34 -5.27 3.96
N LEU A 104 4.16 -4.46 3.28
CA LEU A 104 4.91 -4.90 2.10
C LEU A 104 5.88 -6.04 2.44
N ASP A 105 6.62 -5.91 3.54
CA ASP A 105 7.54 -6.95 4.00
C ASP A 105 6.81 -8.26 4.33
N ALA A 106 5.56 -8.17 4.81
CA ALA A 106 4.67 -9.30 5.06
C ALA A 106 3.95 -9.83 3.80
N GLY A 107 4.24 -9.26 2.62
CA GLY A 107 3.74 -9.72 1.32
C GLY A 107 2.45 -9.09 0.83
N ALA A 108 2.02 -7.94 1.37
CA ALA A 108 0.87 -7.21 0.85
C ALA A 108 1.10 -6.74 -0.60
N ASP A 109 0.09 -6.87 -1.46
CA ASP A 109 0.21 -6.47 -2.85
C ASP A 109 -0.02 -4.95 -3.03
N VAL A 110 1.00 -4.27 -3.55
CA VAL A 110 0.96 -2.83 -3.87
C VAL A 110 0.12 -2.51 -5.10
N MET A 111 -0.20 -3.52 -5.92
CA MET A 111 -0.90 -3.39 -7.20
C MET A 111 -2.42 -3.57 -7.07
N GLU A 112 -2.89 -4.05 -5.91
CA GLU A 112 -4.30 -4.21 -5.62
C GLU A 112 -5.08 -2.92 -5.83
N THR A 113 -6.30 -3.01 -6.35
CA THR A 113 -7.16 -1.84 -6.56
C THR A 113 -8.44 -1.93 -5.77
N ASN A 114 -8.80 -0.86 -5.07
CA ASN A 114 -10.10 -0.75 -4.43
C ASN A 114 -11.24 -0.52 -5.45
N ARG A 115 -12.49 -0.41 -4.97
CA ARG A 115 -13.66 -0.25 -5.85
C ARG A 115 -13.70 1.08 -6.60
N ASP A 116 -12.92 2.07 -6.17
CA ASP A 116 -12.77 3.35 -6.86
C ASP A 116 -11.65 3.29 -7.93
N GLY A 117 -10.95 2.14 -8.05
CA GLY A 117 -9.88 1.92 -9.02
C GLY A 117 -8.52 2.48 -8.59
N TYR A 118 -8.38 2.88 -7.33
CA TYR A 118 -7.12 3.37 -6.75
C TYR A 118 -6.32 2.21 -6.16
N ARG A 119 -5.00 2.27 -6.34
CA ARG A 119 -4.04 1.43 -5.61
C ARG A 119 -3.75 2.00 -4.22
N PRO A 120 -3.09 1.22 -3.33
CA PRO A 120 -2.61 1.77 -2.08
C PRO A 120 -1.75 3.02 -2.26
N VAL A 121 -0.83 3.01 -3.23
CA VAL A 121 0.06 4.15 -3.54
C VAL A 121 -0.68 5.39 -4.01
N ASP A 122 -1.86 5.22 -4.63
CA ASP A 122 -2.68 6.34 -5.11
C ASP A 122 -3.50 6.99 -3.98
N CYS A 123 -3.58 6.35 -2.81
CA CYS A 123 -4.44 6.78 -1.70
C CYS A 123 -3.77 7.78 -0.74
N THR A 124 -2.50 8.14 -0.96
CA THR A 124 -1.76 9.15 -0.20
C THR A 124 -1.47 10.36 -1.08
N THR A 125 -1.37 11.54 -0.47
CA THR A 125 -0.89 12.76 -1.14
C THR A 125 0.59 13.02 -0.87
N SER A 126 1.22 12.23 -0.01
CA SER A 126 2.63 12.34 0.37
C SER A 126 3.53 11.69 -0.68
N THR A 127 4.20 12.53 -1.47
CA THR A 127 5.26 12.12 -2.41
C THR A 127 6.29 11.22 -1.75
N GLN A 128 6.77 11.60 -0.56
CA GLN A 128 7.82 10.85 0.13
C GLN A 128 7.37 9.43 0.44
N LEU A 129 6.13 9.28 0.90
CA LEU A 129 5.58 7.97 1.21
C LEU A 129 5.36 7.14 -0.06
N GLN A 130 4.84 7.75 -1.13
CA GLN A 130 4.72 7.07 -2.43
C GLN A 130 6.06 6.52 -2.90
N PHE A 131 7.11 7.35 -2.90
CA PHE A 131 8.46 6.96 -3.29
C PHE A 131 8.98 5.78 -2.47
N GLU A 132 8.84 5.83 -1.14
CA GLU A 132 9.37 4.80 -0.26
C GLU A 132 8.65 3.45 -0.42
N ILE A 133 7.34 3.47 -0.58
CA ILE A 133 6.53 2.25 -0.80
C ILE A 133 6.80 1.67 -2.18
N LYS A 134 6.89 2.50 -3.21
CA LYS A 134 7.34 2.11 -4.54
C LYS A 134 8.72 1.45 -4.46
N GLN A 135 9.70 2.11 -3.86
CA GLN A 135 11.05 1.56 -3.69
C GLN A 135 11.06 0.21 -2.95
N ALA A 136 10.25 0.08 -1.89
CA ALA A 136 10.17 -1.14 -1.09
C ALA A 136 9.43 -2.29 -1.80
N ALA A 137 8.46 -1.98 -2.66
CA ALA A 137 7.71 -2.99 -3.43
C ALA A 137 8.56 -3.72 -4.49
N GLY A 138 9.76 -3.22 -4.80
CA GLY A 138 10.73 -3.90 -5.66
C GLY A 138 10.67 -3.49 -7.13
N ASP A 139 10.85 -4.47 -8.01
CA ASP A 139 10.95 -4.28 -9.45
C ASP A 139 9.57 -4.18 -10.12
N ARG A 140 9.51 -3.38 -11.19
CA ARG A 140 8.35 -3.23 -12.06
C ARG A 140 8.76 -3.43 -13.51
N ASP A 141 7.83 -3.86 -14.35
CA ASP A 141 8.11 -4.06 -15.77
C ASP A 141 8.12 -2.72 -16.51
N VAL A 142 7.14 -1.86 -16.22
CA VAL A 142 6.97 -0.59 -16.94
C VAL A 142 6.78 0.59 -15.99
N MET A 143 7.50 1.69 -16.23
CA MET A 143 7.15 2.97 -15.64
C MET A 143 6.56 3.92 -16.68
N ILE A 144 5.38 4.47 -16.41
CA ILE A 144 4.63 5.34 -17.30
C ILE A 144 4.64 6.76 -16.73
N SER A 145 5.34 7.64 -17.42
CA SER A 145 5.43 9.06 -17.07
C SER A 145 4.45 9.88 -17.91
N TYR A 146 3.64 10.74 -17.29
CA TYR A 146 2.54 11.46 -17.97
C TYR A 146 2.25 12.86 -17.39
N THR A 147 1.62 13.76 -18.15
CA THR A 147 1.16 15.08 -17.67
C THR A 147 -0.30 15.06 -17.22
N HIS A 148 -0.73 16.03 -16.41
CA HIS A 148 -2.13 16.12 -15.94
C HIS A 148 -3.16 16.06 -17.06
N SER A 149 -2.90 16.75 -18.17
CA SER A 149 -3.75 16.79 -19.37
C SER A 149 -3.98 15.41 -20.02
N HIS A 150 -3.11 14.43 -19.72
CA HIS A 150 -3.09 13.12 -20.36
C HIS A 150 -3.27 11.94 -19.39
N SER A 151 -3.66 12.23 -18.14
CA SER A 151 -3.96 11.22 -17.11
C SER A 151 -4.89 10.09 -17.62
N GLN A 152 -5.96 10.44 -18.32
CA GLN A 152 -6.90 9.47 -18.89
C GLN A 152 -6.27 8.55 -19.94
N PHE A 153 -5.29 9.04 -20.70
CA PHE A 153 -4.58 8.22 -21.68
C PHE A 153 -3.56 7.32 -21.01
N ALA A 154 -2.81 7.83 -20.02
CA ALA A 154 -1.87 7.04 -19.23
C ALA A 154 -2.58 5.88 -18.50
N LEU A 155 -3.77 6.12 -17.95
CA LEU A 155 -4.61 5.08 -17.35
C LEU A 155 -5.01 3.98 -18.34
N LYS A 156 -5.29 4.32 -19.61
CA LYS A 156 -5.60 3.32 -20.65
C LYS A 156 -4.38 2.46 -21.00
N ILE A 157 -3.18 3.05 -21.07
CA ILE A 157 -1.94 2.30 -21.33
C ILE A 157 -1.69 1.33 -20.18
N ARG A 158 -1.73 1.82 -18.94
CA ARG A 158 -1.61 1.02 -17.71
C ARG A 158 -2.55 -0.18 -17.72
N ASP A 159 -3.83 0.07 -17.94
CA ASP A 159 -4.88 -0.95 -18.00
C ASP A 159 -4.63 -1.98 -19.12
N SER A 160 -4.06 -1.57 -20.26
CA SER A 160 -3.67 -2.50 -21.32
C SER A 160 -2.45 -3.36 -20.95
N LEU A 161 -1.45 -2.79 -20.28
CA LEU A 161 -0.24 -3.50 -19.85
C LEU A 161 -0.58 -4.52 -18.76
N GLU A 162 -1.40 -4.15 -17.79
CA GLU A 162 -1.74 -5.00 -16.66
C GLU A 162 -2.65 -6.16 -17.03
N ARG A 163 -3.54 -5.98 -18.02
CA ARG A 163 -4.25 -7.12 -18.63
C ARG A 163 -3.32 -8.14 -19.29
N ALA A 164 -2.09 -7.74 -19.60
CA ALA A 164 -1.04 -8.62 -20.12
C ALA A 164 -0.09 -9.11 -19.02
N ASN A 165 -0.43 -8.94 -17.73
CA ASN A 165 0.41 -9.23 -16.57
C ASN A 165 1.74 -8.48 -16.55
N ILE A 166 1.77 -7.28 -17.14
CA ILE A 166 2.93 -6.38 -17.08
C ILE A 166 2.65 -5.36 -15.98
N THR A 167 3.45 -5.40 -14.92
CA THR A 167 3.38 -4.47 -13.79
C THR A 167 3.74 -3.07 -14.25
N SER A 168 2.88 -2.09 -13.99
CA SER A 168 3.12 -0.74 -14.44
C SER A 168 2.84 0.34 -13.39
N TRP A 169 3.75 1.30 -13.24
CA TRP A 169 3.59 2.42 -12.32
C TRP A 169 3.30 3.71 -13.07
N LEU A 170 2.40 4.51 -12.51
CA LEU A 170 2.09 5.84 -12.99
C LEU A 170 2.88 6.86 -12.18
N ASP A 171 3.55 7.76 -12.89
CA ASP A 171 4.24 8.90 -12.32
C ASP A 171 3.85 10.19 -13.06
N LEU A 172 3.24 11.10 -12.31
CA LEU A 172 2.81 12.38 -12.84
C LEU A 172 4.03 13.29 -13.00
N MET A 173 4.28 13.77 -14.22
CA MET A 173 5.21 14.84 -14.50
C MET A 173 4.56 16.19 -14.17
N ASP A 174 4.90 16.76 -13.03
CA ASP A 174 4.58 18.15 -12.70
C ASP A 174 5.82 19.05 -12.85
N PRO A 175 5.83 20.01 -13.81
CA PRO A 175 6.94 20.95 -13.98
C PRO A 175 7.11 21.88 -12.77
N THR A 176 6.07 22.11 -11.97
CA THR A 176 6.15 22.89 -10.73
C THR A 176 6.89 22.14 -9.62
N GLY A 177 6.98 20.81 -9.69
CA GLY A 177 7.64 19.95 -8.70
C GLY A 177 6.83 19.72 -7.42
N ILE A 178 5.54 20.07 -7.41
CA ILE A 178 4.65 19.85 -6.26
C ILE A 178 3.88 18.53 -6.47
N GLY A 179 3.70 17.72 -5.42
CA GLY A 179 2.94 16.46 -5.50
C GLY A 179 3.65 15.39 -6.36
N GLY A 180 2.91 14.70 -7.24
CA GLY A 180 3.42 13.55 -8.01
C GLY A 180 4.68 13.81 -8.84
N GLY A 181 4.92 15.06 -9.28
CA GLY A 181 6.15 15.45 -9.98
C GLY A 181 7.42 15.36 -9.14
N SER A 182 7.31 15.33 -7.81
CA SER A 182 8.47 15.15 -6.93
C SER A 182 8.90 13.67 -6.79
N VAL A 183 7.99 12.70 -6.94
CA VAL A 183 8.33 11.26 -6.87
C VAL A 183 9.22 10.91 -8.06
N TRP A 184 8.75 11.28 -9.25
CA TRP A 184 9.44 11.08 -10.52
C TRP A 184 10.85 11.68 -10.52
N ARG A 185 11.00 12.93 -10.06
CA ARG A 185 12.31 13.60 -9.97
C ARG A 185 13.24 12.89 -9.00
N GLU A 186 12.71 12.42 -7.87
CA GLU A 186 13.53 11.71 -6.88
C GLU A 186 14.00 10.35 -7.37
N GLU A 187 13.14 9.60 -8.10
CA GLU A 187 13.54 8.36 -8.76
C GLU A 187 14.62 8.58 -9.82
N ILE A 188 14.47 9.60 -10.68
CA ILE A 188 15.48 9.93 -11.69
C ILE A 188 16.78 10.39 -11.04
N ALA A 189 16.73 11.26 -10.02
CA ALA A 189 17.92 11.76 -9.36
C ALA A 189 18.74 10.65 -8.68
N ARG A 190 18.08 9.58 -8.22
CA ARG A 190 18.71 8.41 -7.60
C ARG A 190 19.06 7.31 -8.61
N GLY A 191 18.62 7.45 -9.86
CA GLY A 191 18.73 6.46 -10.93
C GLY A 191 17.63 5.40 -10.83
N ILE A 192 16.87 5.23 -11.90
CA ILE A 192 15.83 4.20 -12.00
C ILE A 192 16.51 2.87 -12.24
N LYS A 193 16.51 2.00 -11.22
CA LYS A 193 17.15 0.67 -11.26
C LYS A 193 16.17 -0.50 -11.28
N ASN A 194 14.93 -0.22 -10.95
CA ASN A 194 13.91 -1.23 -10.64
C ASN A 194 12.80 -1.24 -11.70
N ALA A 195 13.10 -0.83 -12.94
CA ALA A 195 12.16 -0.84 -14.06
C ALA A 195 12.82 -1.49 -15.29
N GLU A 196 12.14 -2.44 -15.94
CA GLU A 196 12.66 -3.03 -17.18
C GLU A 196 12.55 -2.06 -18.36
N VAL A 197 11.43 -1.33 -18.44
CA VAL A 197 11.14 -0.36 -19.49
C VAL A 197 10.56 0.92 -18.91
N ILE A 198 10.96 2.06 -19.47
CA ILE A 198 10.36 3.36 -19.17
C ILE A 198 9.62 3.84 -20.41
N ILE A 199 8.32 4.13 -20.25
CA ILE A 199 7.48 4.75 -21.27
C ILE A 199 7.22 6.19 -20.86
N CYS A 200 7.84 7.13 -21.58
CA CYS A 200 7.59 8.56 -21.43
C CYS A 200 6.55 9.01 -22.46
N LEU A 201 5.40 9.50 -21.99
CA LEU A 201 4.38 10.09 -22.86
C LEU A 201 4.72 11.56 -23.13
N TYR A 202 5.41 11.81 -24.24
CA TYR A 202 5.73 13.17 -24.70
C TYR A 202 4.50 13.86 -25.27
N THR A 203 4.22 15.06 -24.81
CA THR A 203 3.07 15.87 -25.25
C THR A 203 3.51 17.31 -25.55
N GLU A 204 2.66 18.10 -26.19
CA GLU A 204 3.01 19.49 -26.57
C GLU A 204 3.31 20.39 -25.37
N ASP A 205 2.87 20.01 -24.16
CA ASP A 205 3.14 20.70 -22.90
C ASP A 205 4.57 20.44 -22.37
N TYR A 206 5.26 19.42 -22.92
CA TYR A 206 6.57 18.93 -22.50
C TYR A 206 7.74 19.92 -22.68
N PRO A 207 7.87 20.66 -23.81
CA PRO A 207 9.01 21.55 -24.06
C PRO A 207 9.07 22.77 -23.14
N VAL A 208 8.01 23.03 -22.38
CA VAL A 208 7.93 24.19 -21.48
C VAL A 208 8.75 23.97 -20.19
N SER A 209 9.12 22.72 -19.90
CA SER A 209 9.86 22.33 -18.68
C SER A 209 11.32 22.00 -18.98
N GLU A 210 12.26 22.87 -18.58
CA GLU A 210 13.71 22.58 -18.62
C GLU A 210 14.09 21.30 -17.85
N TRP A 211 13.29 20.92 -16.85
CA TRP A 211 13.52 19.71 -16.07
C TRP A 211 13.21 18.45 -16.87
N CYS A 212 12.10 18.42 -17.61
CA CYS A 212 11.74 17.28 -18.45
C CYS A 212 12.81 16.96 -19.51
N LEU A 213 13.52 17.98 -20.01
CA LEU A 213 14.65 17.78 -20.93
C LEU A 213 15.91 17.20 -20.24
N LYS A 214 16.16 17.53 -18.96
CA LYS A 214 17.24 16.90 -18.16
C LYS A 214 16.91 15.45 -17.79
N GLU A 215 15.63 15.12 -17.63
CA GLU A 215 15.15 13.75 -17.37
C GLU A 215 15.51 12.79 -18.52
N LEU A 216 15.27 13.21 -19.77
CA LEU A 216 15.66 12.48 -20.98
C LEU A 216 17.16 12.15 -21.07
N ALA A 217 18.00 13.03 -20.53
CA ALA A 217 19.45 12.87 -20.57
C ALA A 217 19.99 11.92 -19.48
N LEU A 218 19.21 11.70 -18.41
CA LEU A 218 19.63 10.96 -17.21
C LEU A 218 18.96 9.59 -17.06
N ALA A 219 17.89 9.29 -17.81
CA ALA A 219 17.19 8.01 -17.80
C ALA A 219 17.98 6.85 -18.45
N LYS A 220 19.31 6.79 -18.29
CA LYS A 220 20.16 5.70 -18.78
C LYS A 220 20.14 4.49 -17.87
#